data_AF-A0A183F9W7-F1
#
_entry.id   AF-A0A183F9W7-F1
#
_cell.length_a   1.000
_cell.length_b   1.000
_cell.length_c   1.000
_cell.angle_alpha   90.00
_cell.angle_beta   90.00
_cell.angle_gamma   90.00
#
_symmetry.space_group_name_H-M   'P 1'
#
loop_
_entity.id
_entity.type
_entity.pdbx_description
1 polymer ?
#
loop_
_entity_poly.entity_id
_entity_poly.type
_entity_poly.pdbx_seq_one_letter_code
_entity_poly.pdbx_strand_id
1 'polypeptide(L)'
;LNNFPSAEICLGFCLSAACPTAESVYISPLTGSALDCSLSPCPVGYSCVPDVWNSTKMVCCGTTNVCPDRFLPFVNQRTLLPMTCRSNRQDACPRGYHCLLHMERRRYFCCGEIISKSITDE
;
A
#
# COMPACT_ATOMS: atom_id res chain seq x y z
N LEU A 1 2.76 -4.18 -24.93
CA LEU A 1 1.46 -3.68 -24.44
C LEU A 1 1.59 -3.31 -22.97
N ASN A 2 0.96 -2.22 -22.56
CA ASN A 2 0.80 -1.90 -21.14
C ASN A 2 -0.20 -2.90 -20.53
N ASN A 3 0.18 -3.59 -19.45
CA ASN A 3 -0.65 -4.62 -18.79
C ASN A 3 -1.48 -4.07 -17.62
N PHE A 4 -1.49 -2.73 -17.44
CA PHE A 4 -2.27 -2.06 -16.41
C PHE A 4 -3.63 -1.60 -16.94
N PRO A 5 -4.67 -1.52 -16.08
CA PRO A 5 -6.02 -1.13 -16.49
C PRO A 5 -6.13 0.33 -16.93
N SER A 6 -5.22 1.19 -16.48
CA SER A 6 -5.15 2.59 -16.86
C SER A 6 -3.72 3.15 -16.75
N ALA A 7 -3.49 4.31 -17.34
CA ALA A 7 -2.21 5.01 -17.25
C ALA A 7 -1.89 5.45 -15.82
N GLU A 8 -2.91 5.84 -15.05
CA GLU A 8 -2.78 6.26 -13.66
C GLU A 8 -2.32 5.11 -12.76
N ILE A 9 -2.89 3.92 -12.93
CA ILE A 9 -2.49 2.72 -12.19
C ILE A 9 -1.06 2.32 -12.57
N CYS A 10 -0.71 2.41 -13.86
CA CYS A 10 0.66 2.17 -14.33
C CYS A 10 1.65 3.15 -13.69
N LEU A 11 1.30 4.44 -13.66
CA LEU A 11 2.14 5.48 -13.07
C LEU A 11 2.30 5.25 -11.56
N GLY A 12 1.20 4.98 -10.85
CA GLY A 12 1.23 4.69 -9.42
C GLY A 12 2.05 3.44 -9.08
N PHE A 13 1.98 2.39 -9.90
CA PHE A 13 2.79 1.20 -9.71
C PHE A 13 4.27 1.53 -9.78
N CYS A 14 4.68 2.27 -10.81
CA CYS A 14 6.08 2.64 -10.95
C CYS A 14 6.53 3.63 -9.87
N LEU A 15 5.68 4.57 -9.45
CA LEU A 15 5.98 5.48 -8.33
C LEU A 15 6.10 4.74 -7.00
N SER A 16 5.40 3.60 -6.84
CA SER A 16 5.54 2.77 -5.64
C SER A 16 6.93 2.16 -5.50
N ALA A 17 7.78 2.20 -6.53
CA ALA A 17 9.20 1.86 -6.41
C ALA A 17 9.99 2.86 -5.52
N ALA A 18 9.43 4.05 -5.23
CA ALA A 18 9.98 4.96 -4.22
C ALA A 18 9.78 4.43 -2.80
N CYS A 19 8.80 3.54 -2.61
CA CYS A 19 8.33 3.15 -1.30
C CYS A 19 9.15 1.98 -0.72
N PRO A 20 9.34 1.96 0.61
CA PRO A 20 9.85 0.79 1.33
C PRO A 20 9.06 -0.48 1.03
N THR A 21 9.67 -1.64 1.31
CA THR A 21 8.99 -2.93 1.14
C THR A 21 7.70 -3.00 1.95
N ALA A 22 6.65 -3.53 1.32
CA ALA A 22 5.28 -3.62 1.84
C ALA A 22 4.51 -2.29 1.94
N GLU A 23 5.04 -1.19 1.42
CA GLU A 23 4.32 0.06 1.23
C GLU A 23 3.93 0.29 -0.25
N SER A 24 3.02 1.22 -0.48
CA SER A 24 2.63 1.64 -1.83
C SER A 24 2.41 3.14 -1.85
N VAL A 25 2.48 3.73 -3.05
CA VAL A 25 2.18 5.15 -3.19
C VAL A 25 0.69 5.40 -2.88
N TYR A 26 0.41 6.46 -2.14
CA TYR A 26 -0.96 6.93 -1.94
C TYR A 26 -1.52 7.48 -3.25
N ILE A 27 -2.57 6.83 -3.76
CA ILE A 27 -3.36 7.34 -4.87
C ILE A 27 -4.57 8.07 -4.29
N SER A 28 -4.68 9.37 -4.62
CA SER A 28 -5.81 10.17 -4.18
C SER A 28 -7.10 9.66 -4.81
N PRO A 29 -8.14 9.32 -4.03
CA PRO A 29 -9.42 8.88 -4.59
C PRO A 29 -10.16 10.00 -5.33
N LEU A 30 -9.79 11.26 -5.08
CA LEU A 30 -10.37 12.42 -5.77
C LEU A 30 -9.80 12.59 -7.18
N THR A 31 -8.49 12.41 -7.35
CA THR A 31 -7.80 12.69 -8.63
C THR A 31 -7.37 11.45 -9.39
N GLY A 32 -7.37 10.27 -8.74
CA GLY A 32 -6.84 9.03 -9.29
C GLY A 32 -5.31 9.03 -9.45
N SER A 33 -4.61 10.07 -8.99
CA SER A 33 -3.16 10.23 -9.16
C SER A 33 -2.43 10.17 -7.83
N ALA A 34 -1.12 9.89 -7.89
CA ALA A 34 -0.25 9.98 -6.71
C ALA A 34 -0.29 11.39 -6.11
N LEU A 35 -0.39 11.47 -4.79
CA LEU A 35 -0.38 12.75 -4.09
C LEU A 35 1.04 13.32 -4.05
N ASP A 36 1.21 14.53 -4.58
CA ASP A 36 2.47 15.27 -4.49
C ASP A 36 2.59 15.95 -3.12
N CYS A 37 3.43 15.38 -2.25
CA CYS A 37 3.54 15.86 -0.88
C CYS A 37 4.43 17.08 -0.68
N SER A 38 4.99 17.62 -1.76
CA SER A 38 5.52 18.99 -1.77
C SER A 38 4.42 20.04 -1.75
N LEU A 39 3.20 19.68 -2.21
CA LEU A 39 2.06 20.59 -2.33
C LEU A 39 1.03 20.40 -1.22
N SER A 40 0.91 19.18 -0.67
CA SER A 40 -0.08 18.85 0.36
C SER A 40 0.47 17.78 1.31
N PRO A 41 0.25 17.88 2.64
CA PRO A 41 0.74 16.88 3.57
C PRO A 41 0.16 15.48 3.28
N CYS A 42 0.95 14.45 3.59
CA CYS A 42 0.51 13.07 3.47
C CYS A 42 -0.59 12.72 4.49
N PRO A 43 -1.52 11.83 4.13
CA PRO A 43 -2.48 11.27 5.08
C PRO A 43 -1.79 10.54 6.25
N VAL A 44 -2.52 10.33 7.33
CA VAL A 44 -2.05 9.54 8.47
C VAL A 44 -1.64 8.14 8.01
N GLY A 45 -0.47 7.66 8.45
CA GLY A 45 0.09 6.38 8.07
C GLY A 45 0.92 6.40 6.77
N TYR A 46 1.15 7.59 6.21
CA TYR A 46 2.00 7.78 5.04
C TYR A 46 3.15 8.75 5.36
N SER A 47 4.32 8.47 4.80
CA SER A 47 5.53 9.28 4.86
C SER A 47 5.83 9.89 3.49
N CYS A 48 6.31 11.13 3.49
CA CYS A 48 6.66 11.84 2.27
C CYS A 48 8.09 11.48 1.84
N VAL A 49 8.26 10.93 0.63
CA VAL A 49 9.56 10.49 0.09
C VAL A 49 9.78 11.07 -1.32
N PRO A 50 11.04 11.15 -1.81
CA PRO A 50 11.30 11.59 -3.17
C PRO A 50 10.68 10.66 -4.23
N ASP A 51 10.18 11.25 -5.32
CA ASP A 51 9.73 10.50 -6.51
C ASP A 51 10.91 9.81 -7.21
N VAL A 52 10.69 8.60 -7.75
CA VAL A 52 11.74 7.80 -8.42
C VAL A 52 12.27 8.39 -9.73
N TRP A 53 11.52 9.26 -10.39
CA TRP A 53 11.89 9.83 -11.69
C TRP A 53 12.20 11.31 -11.62
N ASN A 54 11.57 12.03 -10.68
CA ASN A 54 11.76 13.46 -10.55
C ASN A 54 12.02 13.85 -9.10
N SER A 55 13.29 14.06 -8.76
CA SER A 55 13.72 14.46 -7.42
C SER A 55 13.17 15.81 -6.93
N THR A 56 12.56 16.62 -7.80
CA THR A 56 11.86 17.85 -7.41
C THR A 56 10.43 17.62 -6.93
N LYS A 57 9.89 16.40 -7.12
CA LYS A 57 8.58 15.97 -6.64
C LYS A 57 8.73 14.98 -5.50
N MET A 58 7.70 14.96 -4.65
CA MET A 58 7.64 14.04 -3.53
C MET A 58 6.33 13.27 -3.56
N VAL A 59 6.34 12.03 -3.12
CA VAL A 59 5.17 11.15 -3.10
C VAL A 59 4.93 10.62 -1.69
N CYS A 60 3.67 10.36 -1.37
CA CYS A 60 3.32 9.73 -0.10
C CYS A 60 3.42 8.21 -0.20
N CYS A 61 4.33 7.61 0.56
CA CYS A 61 4.48 6.17 0.70
C CYS A 61 3.95 5.69 2.04
N GLY A 62 3.21 4.60 2.04
CA GLY A 62 2.66 4.04 3.26
C GLY A 62 1.65 2.95 2.99
N THR A 63 0.93 2.58 4.03
CA THR A 63 -0.16 1.62 3.94
C THR A 63 -1.43 2.23 4.49
N THR A 64 -2.56 1.83 3.91
CA THR A 64 -3.85 2.18 4.50
C THR A 64 -4.02 1.37 5.78
N ASN A 65 -4.31 2.05 6.88
CA ASN A 65 -4.51 1.41 8.18
C ASN A 65 -5.85 0.65 8.22
N VAL A 66 -5.91 -0.49 7.54
CA VAL A 66 -7.07 -1.40 7.50
C VAL A 66 -6.83 -2.68 8.31
N CYS A 67 -5.64 -2.80 8.89
CA CYS A 67 -5.20 -3.91 9.71
C CYS A 67 -5.01 -3.44 11.16
N PRO A 68 -5.18 -4.33 12.16
CA PRO A 68 -4.87 -3.98 13.54
C PRO A 68 -3.41 -3.60 13.74
N ASP A 69 -3.10 -2.98 14.88
CA ASP A 69 -1.73 -2.65 15.27
C ASP A 69 -0.80 -3.85 15.11
N ARG A 70 0.41 -3.60 14.60
CA ARG A 70 1.46 -4.61 14.28
C ARG A 70 1.21 -5.47 13.04
N PHE A 71 0.12 -5.23 12.32
CA PHE A 71 -0.15 -5.88 11.04
C PHE A 71 -0.16 -4.86 9.89
N LEU A 72 0.35 -5.26 8.73
CA LEU A 72 0.26 -4.50 7.49
C LEU A 72 -0.67 -5.19 6.49
N PRO A 73 -1.42 -4.42 5.68
CA PRO A 73 -2.24 -5.00 4.63
C PRO A 73 -1.37 -5.57 3.50
N PHE A 74 -1.77 -6.70 2.95
CA PHE A 74 -1.27 -7.12 1.64
C PHE A 74 -1.84 -6.17 0.58
N VAL A 75 -0.97 -5.40 -0.07
CA VAL A 75 -1.39 -4.49 -1.15
C VAL A 75 -1.24 -5.19 -2.50
N ASN A 76 -2.31 -5.22 -3.28
CA ASN A 76 -2.24 -5.71 -4.66
C ASN A 76 -1.49 -4.69 -5.51
N GLN A 77 -0.31 -5.04 -5.99
CA GLN A 77 0.55 -4.15 -6.77
C GLN A 77 -0.07 -3.70 -8.11
N ARG A 78 -1.02 -4.46 -8.67
CA ARG A 78 -1.71 -4.06 -9.90
C ARG A 78 -2.83 -3.05 -9.68
N THR A 79 -3.36 -2.95 -8.47
CA THR A 79 -4.47 -2.03 -8.17
C THR A 79 -4.07 -0.97 -7.15
N LEU A 80 -2.95 -1.15 -6.45
CA LEU A 80 -2.45 -0.33 -5.34
C LEU A 80 -3.46 -0.22 -4.19
N LEU A 81 -4.26 -1.27 -4.01
CA LEU A 81 -5.30 -1.33 -2.97
C LEU A 81 -5.03 -2.51 -2.03
N PRO A 82 -5.38 -2.39 -0.74
CA PRO A 82 -5.42 -3.52 0.17
C PRO A 82 -6.28 -4.66 -0.39
N MET A 83 -5.73 -5.87 -0.40
CA MET A 83 -6.44 -7.05 -0.83
C MET A 83 -7.54 -7.39 0.17
N THR A 84 -8.77 -7.43 -0.33
CA THR A 84 -9.94 -7.84 0.45
C THR A 84 -10.09 -9.36 0.41
N CYS A 85 -10.59 -9.94 1.49
CA CYS A 85 -10.87 -11.36 1.59
C CYS A 85 -12.30 -11.61 2.09
N ARG A 86 -12.72 -12.89 2.16
CA ARG A 86 -13.99 -13.30 2.77
C ARG A 86 -13.68 -14.20 3.96
N SER A 87 -14.41 -14.01 5.06
CA SER A 87 -14.33 -14.88 6.24
C SER A 87 -14.58 -16.34 5.85
N ASN A 88 -13.85 -17.28 6.47
CA ASN A 88 -13.99 -18.74 6.35
C ASN A 88 -13.44 -19.41 5.08
N ARG A 89 -12.42 -18.82 4.41
CA ARG A 89 -11.66 -19.53 3.37
C ARG A 89 -10.17 -19.60 3.73
N GLN A 90 -9.63 -20.82 3.80
CA GLN A 90 -8.23 -21.08 4.16
C GLN A 90 -7.23 -20.49 3.15
N ASP A 91 -7.60 -20.42 1.86
CA ASP A 91 -6.76 -19.84 0.79
C ASP A 91 -7.16 -18.40 0.41
N ALA A 92 -7.84 -17.68 1.31
CA ALA A 92 -8.32 -16.33 0.99
C ALA A 92 -7.21 -15.27 0.93
N CYS A 93 -6.09 -15.53 1.58
CA CYS A 93 -4.95 -14.61 1.68
C CYS A 93 -3.63 -15.31 1.30
N PRO A 94 -2.64 -14.57 0.80
CA PRO A 94 -1.30 -15.10 0.54
C PRO A 94 -0.66 -15.70 1.81
N ARG A 95 0.35 -16.57 1.63
CA ARG A 95 1.09 -17.17 2.74
C ARG A 95 1.67 -16.07 3.66
N GLY A 96 1.46 -16.22 4.97
CA GLY A 96 1.89 -15.25 5.99
C GLY A 96 0.89 -14.13 6.26
N TYR A 97 -0.29 -14.14 5.62
CA TYR A 97 -1.36 -13.17 5.85
C TYR A 97 -2.63 -13.86 6.35
N HIS A 98 -3.36 -13.16 7.23
CA HIS A 98 -4.62 -13.60 7.81
C HIS A 98 -5.76 -12.68 7.36
N CYS A 99 -6.94 -13.26 7.18
CA CYS A 99 -8.13 -12.51 6.80
C CYS A 99 -8.78 -11.87 8.04
N LEU A 100 -8.54 -10.58 8.27
CA LEU A 100 -8.99 -9.85 9.47
C LEU A 100 -10.10 -8.86 9.15
N LEU A 101 -11.06 -8.70 10.07
CA LEU A 101 -12.17 -7.76 9.93
C LEU A 101 -11.73 -6.34 10.30
N HIS A 102 -11.91 -5.40 9.37
CA HIS A 102 -11.86 -3.98 9.67
C HIS A 102 -13.25 -3.47 10.08
N MET A 103 -13.43 -3.13 11.35
CA MET A 103 -14.74 -2.88 11.97
C MET A 103 -15.48 -1.69 11.34
N GLU A 104 -14.80 -0.56 11.12
CA GLU A 104 -15.43 0.66 10.59
C GLU A 104 -15.92 0.47 9.15
N ARG A 105 -15.14 -0.24 8.33
CA ARG A 105 -15.46 -0.51 6.92
C ARG A 105 -16.33 -1.74 6.73
N ARG A 106 -16.59 -2.50 7.81
CA ARG A 106 -17.29 -3.80 7.81
C ARG A 106 -16.83 -4.73 6.68
N ARG A 107 -15.51 -4.78 6.47
CA ARG A 107 -14.88 -5.52 5.37
C ARG A 107 -13.63 -6.23 5.86
N TYR A 108 -13.34 -7.40 5.29
CA TYR A 108 -12.17 -8.17 5.63
C TYR A 108 -11.00 -7.87 4.68
N PHE A 109 -9.80 -7.78 5.24
CA PHE A 109 -8.56 -7.52 4.53
C PHE A 109 -7.50 -8.56 4.89
N CYS A 110 -6.61 -8.84 3.95
CA CYS A 110 -5.45 -9.69 4.20
C CYS A 110 -4.38 -8.89 4.94
N CYS A 111 -4.08 -9.29 6.18
CA CYS A 111 -3.18 -8.61 7.10
C CYS A 111 -2.07 -9.56 7.56
N GLY A 112 -0.82 -9.14 7.47
CA GLY A 112 0.36 -9.92 7.87
C GLY A 112 1.15 -9.19 8.94
N GLU A 113 1.77 -9.92 9.86
CA GLU A 113 2.59 -9.29 10.90
C GLU A 113 3.75 -8.51 10.28
N ILE A 114 4.08 -7.37 10.89
CA ILE A 114 5.32 -6.67 10.60
C ILE A 114 6.44 -7.58 11.09
N ILE A 115 6.99 -8.41 10.22
CA ILE A 115 8.28 -9.04 10.47
C ILE A 115 9.28 -7.89 10.42
N SER A 116 9.48 -7.22 11.56
CA SER A 116 10.68 -6.41 11.76
C SER A 116 11.82 -7.37 11.52
N LYS A 117 12.45 -7.28 10.34
CA LYS A 117 13.70 -7.98 10.08
C LYS A 117 14.65 -7.41 11.12
N SER A 118 14.78 -8.12 12.25
CA SER A 118 15.84 -7.89 13.21
C SER A 118 17.11 -7.92 12.38
N ILE A 119 17.79 -6.78 12.38
CA ILE A 119 19.17 -6.66 11.95
C ILE A 119 19.92 -7.75 12.73
N THR A 120 20.23 -8.84 12.06
CA THR A 120 21.38 -9.67 12.40
C THR A 120 22.29 -9.53 11.20
N ASP A 121 23.29 -8.67 11.42
CA ASP A 121 24.51 -8.60 10.63
C ASP A 121 25.09 -10.00 10.41
N GLU A 122 25.47 -10.29 9.18
CA GLU A 122 26.58 -11.17 8.81
C GLU A 122 27.24 -10.61 7.55
#